data_AF-A0A3A0FVG3-F1
#
_entry.id   AF-A0A3A0FVG3-F1
#
_cell.length_a   1.000
_cell.length_b   1.000
_cell.length_c   1.000
_cell.angle_alpha   90.00
_cell.angle_beta   90.00
_cell.angle_gamma   90.00
#
_symmetry.space_group_name_H-M   'P 1'
#
loop_
_entity.id
_entity.type
_entity.pdbx_description
1 polymer ?
#
loop_
_entity_poly.entity_id
_entity_poly.type
_entity_poly.pdbx_seq_one_letter_code
_entity_poly.pdbx_strand_id
1 'polypeptide(L)'
;MLRITRRDAPSETTLQLEGRITSGELMALDEAWRACVSPRRRVVIDLAGVRFVDAAGAAVLRALRQGPIELTGCSPFVRELLEETVR
;
A
#
# COMPACT_ATOMS: atom_id res chain seq x y z
N MET A 1 -11.11 7.87 5.48
CA MET A 1 -9.89 8.55 5.93
C MET A 1 -8.81 7.52 6.15
N LEU A 2 -7.75 7.66 5.35
CA LEU A 2 -6.53 6.89 5.41
C LEU A 2 -5.54 7.61 6.33
N ARG A 3 -4.89 6.88 7.25
CA ARG A 3 -3.70 7.35 7.96
C ARG A 3 -2.48 6.63 7.39
N ILE A 4 -1.45 7.39 7.05
CA ILE A 4 -0.17 6.89 6.56
C ILE A 4 0.88 7.19 7.63
N THR A 5 1.62 6.18 8.07
CA THR A 5 2.70 6.34 9.03
C THR A 5 3.98 5.76 8.46
N ARG A 6 5.00 6.60 8.28
CA ARG A 6 6.31 6.19 7.79
C ARG A 6 7.18 5.74 8.96
N ARG A 7 7.82 4.58 8.80
CA ARG A 7 8.85 4.06 9.69
C ARG A 7 10.10 3.77 8.88
N ASP A 8 11.20 4.41 9.23
CA ASP A 8 12.49 4.19 8.57
C ASP A 8 13.36 3.24 9.39
N ALA A 9 13.91 2.24 8.71
CA ALA A 9 14.99 1.39 9.16
C ALA A 9 16.23 1.62 8.26
N PRO A 10 17.43 1.14 8.64
CA PRO A 10 18.65 1.39 7.88
C PRO A 10 18.59 0.98 6.39
N SER A 11 17.92 -0.12 6.07
CA SER A 11 17.81 -0.71 4.73
C SER A 11 16.40 -0.72 4.13
N GLU A 12 15.40 -0.26 4.89
CA GLU A 12 13.99 -0.38 4.53
C GLU A 12 13.20 0.82 5.05
N THR A 13 12.21 1.26 4.27
CA THR A 13 11.17 2.18 4.72
C THR A 13 9.82 1.47 4.67
N THR A 14 9.13 1.41 5.80
CA THR A 14 7.78 0.86 5.91
C THR A 14 6.75 1.99 5.94
N LEU A 15 5.74 1.91 5.09
CA LEU A 15 4.55 2.74 5.12
C LEU A 15 3.40 1.93 5.71
N GLN A 16 3.07 2.21 6.96
CA GLN A 16 1.94 1.59 7.63
C GLN A 16 0.65 2.34 7.25
N LEU A 17 -0.28 1.62 6.63
CA LEU A 17 -1.57 2.15 6.20
C LEU A 17 -2.67 1.69 7.16
N GLU A 18 -3.46 2.64 7.65
CA GLU A 18 -4.54 2.37 8.59
C GLU A 18 -5.83 3.08 8.19
N GLY A 19 -6.96 2.38 8.28
CA GLY A 19 -8.27 2.91 7.92
C GLY A 19 -8.79 2.43 6.57
N ARG A 20 -9.14 3.36 5.70
CA ARG A 20 -9.83 3.09 4.42
C ARG A 20 -9.00 3.63 3.26
N ILE A 21 -8.76 2.80 2.24
CA ILE A 21 -8.13 3.23 0.98
C ILE A 21 -9.25 3.47 -0.02
N THR A 22 -9.57 4.73 -0.30
CA THR A 22 -10.55 5.08 -1.33
C THR A 22 -9.91 5.98 -2.38
N SER A 23 -10.59 6.12 -3.52
CA SER A 23 -10.19 7.01 -4.62
C SER A 23 -9.78 8.42 -4.16
N GLY A 24 -10.39 8.96 -3.11
CA GLY A 24 -10.06 10.27 -2.55
C GLY A 24 -8.70 10.36 -1.85
N GLU A 25 -8.13 9.25 -1.39
CA GLU A 25 -6.84 9.21 -0.69
C GLU A 25 -5.68 8.66 -1.55
N LEU A 26 -5.94 8.23 -2.80
CA LEU A 26 -4.92 7.61 -3.65
C LEU A 26 -3.78 8.56 -4.01
N MET A 27 -4.07 9.85 -4.19
CA MET A 27 -3.03 10.83 -4.49
C MET A 27 -2.04 10.99 -3.32
N ALA A 28 -2.55 11.03 -2.09
CA ALA A 28 -1.72 11.12 -0.89
C ALA A 28 -0.89 9.84 -0.68
N LEU A 29 -1.47 8.67 -1.00
CA LEU A 29 -0.72 7.42 -0.99
C LEU A 29 0.40 7.44 -2.03
N ASP A 30 0.12 7.89 -3.26
CA ASP A 30 1.11 7.96 -4.34
C ASP A 30 2.31 8.84 -3.98
N GLU A 31 2.04 10.03 -3.47
CA GLU A 31 3.07 10.95 -3.02
C GLU A 31 3.93 10.36 -1.89
N ALA A 32 3.27 9.72 -0.90
CA ALA A 32 3.95 9.15 0.26
C ALA A 32 4.94 8.03 -0.12
N TRP A 33 4.55 7.11 -1.01
CA TRP A 33 5.44 6.01 -1.39
C TRP A 33 6.55 6.47 -2.35
N ARG A 34 6.25 7.37 -3.30
CA ARG A 34 7.28 7.95 -4.18
C ARG A 34 8.37 8.67 -3.40
N ALA A 35 8.01 9.38 -2.33
CA ALA A 35 8.98 10.03 -1.43
C ALA A 35 9.90 9.03 -0.69
N CYS A 36 9.56 7.75 -0.68
CA CYS A 36 10.33 6.69 -0.02
C CYS A 36 11.17 5.85 -1.01
N VAL A 37 10.87 5.90 -2.32
CA VAL A 37 11.59 5.11 -3.31
C VAL A 37 13.04 5.58 -3.40
N SER A 38 13.97 4.64 -3.21
CA SER A 38 15.39 4.87 -3.38
C SER A 38 16.05 3.60 -3.93
N PRO A 39 17.05 3.69 -4.82
CA PRO A 39 17.75 2.51 -5.35
C PRO A 39 18.43 1.65 -4.26
N ARG A 40 18.68 2.22 -3.08
CA ARG A 40 19.41 1.57 -1.98
C ARG A 40 18.50 1.10 -0.84
N ARG A 41 17.20 1.33 -0.92
CA ARG A 41 16.27 1.02 0.18
C ARG A 41 15.04 0.32 -0.35
N ARG A 42 14.65 -0.74 0.36
CA ARG A 42 13.39 -1.43 0.14
C ARG A 42 12.25 -0.55 0.64
N VAL A 43 11.14 -0.54 -0.10
CA VAL A 43 9.89 0.07 0.35
C VAL A 43 8.89 -1.05 0.64
N VAL A 44 8.36 -1.05 1.85
CA VAL A 44 7.32 -1.99 2.29
C VAL A 44 6.05 -1.19 2.59
N ILE A 45 4.92 -1.68 2.12
CA ILE A 45 3.60 -1.15 2.50
C ILE A 45 2.94 -2.18 3.41
N ASP A 46 2.69 -1.80 4.66
CA ASP A 46 1.98 -2.62 5.63
C ASP A 46 0.49 -2.28 5.63
N LEU A 47 -0.33 -3.27 5.29
CA LEU A 47 -1.78 -3.16 5.14
C LEU A 47 -2.55 -3.71 6.36
N ALA A 48 -1.88 -4.05 7.47
CA ALA A 48 -2.50 -4.67 8.63
C ALA A 48 -3.62 -3.83 9.26
N GLY A 49 -3.54 -2.50 9.15
CA GLY A 49 -4.57 -1.59 9.66
C GLY A 49 -5.65 -1.21 8.64
N VAL A 50 -5.59 -1.73 7.42
CA VAL A 50 -6.56 -1.45 6.36
C VAL A 50 -7.80 -2.29 6.55
N ARG A 51 -8.96 -1.62 6.60
CA ARG A 51 -10.27 -2.24 6.89
C ARG A 51 -11.25 -2.14 5.73
N PHE A 52 -10.90 -1.36 4.72
CA PHE A 52 -11.73 -1.14 3.53
C PHE A 52 -10.87 -0.65 2.38
N VAL A 53 -11.17 -1.13 1.18
CA VAL A 53 -10.55 -0.70 -0.07
C VAL A 53 -11.66 -0.63 -1.13
N ASP A 54 -11.74 0.45 -1.90
CA ASP A 54 -12.64 0.52 -3.07
C ASP A 54 -11.97 -0.07 -4.33
N ALA A 55 -12.70 -0.13 -5.45
CA ALA A 55 -12.18 -0.69 -6.69
C ALA A 55 -10.91 0.02 -7.19
N ALA A 56 -10.85 1.35 -7.06
CA ALA A 56 -9.70 2.14 -7.47
C ALA A 56 -8.48 1.85 -6.57
N GLY A 57 -8.67 1.78 -5.26
CA GLY A 57 -7.65 1.39 -4.30
C GLY A 57 -7.15 -0.03 -4.53
N ALA A 58 -8.03 -0.98 -4.84
CA ALA A 58 -7.65 -2.35 -5.14
C ALA A 58 -6.79 -2.41 -6.41
N ALA A 59 -7.14 -1.67 -7.46
CA ALA A 59 -6.34 -1.55 -8.67
C ALA A 59 -4.94 -0.99 -8.39
N VAL A 60 -4.83 0.04 -7.55
CA VAL A 60 -3.52 0.59 -7.13
C VAL A 60 -2.72 -0.45 -6.35
N LEU A 61 -3.30 -1.12 -5.36
CA LEU A 61 -2.59 -2.16 -4.59
C LEU A 61 -2.11 -3.31 -5.49
N ARG A 62 -2.93 -3.74 -6.45
CA ARG A 62 -2.52 -4.75 -7.45
C ARG A 62 -1.34 -4.26 -8.28
N ALA A 63 -1.36 -3.01 -8.75
CA ALA A 63 -0.25 -2.43 -9.51
C ALA A 63 1.03 -2.34 -8.66
N LEU A 64 0.94 -1.92 -7.41
CA LEU A 64 2.08 -1.84 -6.48
C LEU A 64 2.70 -3.24 -6.23
N ARG A 65 1.87 -4.30 -6.15
CA ARG A 65 2.33 -5.69 -6.00
C ARG A 65 3.14 -6.19 -7.20
N GLN A 66 2.92 -5.65 -8.40
CA GLN A 66 3.70 -6.00 -9.60
C GLN A 66 5.00 -5.20 -9.71
N GLY A 67 5.17 -4.16 -8.88
CA GLY A 67 6.33 -3.30 -8.87
C GLY A 67 7.43 -3.76 -7.89
N PRO A 68 8.40 -2.87 -7.58
CA PRO A 68 9.49 -3.16 -6.65
C PRO A 68 9.08 -3.09 -5.17
N ILE A 69 7.79 -2.87 -4.88
CA ILE A 69 7.26 -2.64 -3.53
C ILE A 69 6.76 -3.97 -2.97
N GLU A 70 7.10 -4.25 -1.72
CA GLU A 70 6.52 -5.38 -1.00
C GLU A 70 5.25 -4.95 -0.26
N LEU A 71 4.18 -5.74 -0.40
CA LEU A 71 2.97 -5.61 0.41
C LEU A 71 3.01 -6.61 1.56
N THR A 72 2.86 -6.14 2.79
CA THR A 72 2.77 -6.96 4.01
C THR A 72 1.48 -6.66 4.77
N GLY A 73 1.20 -7.43 5.84
CA GLY A 73 -0.01 -7.22 6.64
C GLY A 73 -1.33 -7.46 5.89
N CYS A 74 -1.30 -8.17 4.75
CA CYS A 74 -2.50 -8.45 3.96
C CYS A 74 -3.44 -9.40 4.73
N SER A 75 -4.50 -8.83 5.30
CA SER A 75 -5.63 -9.58 5.88
C SER A 75 -6.31 -10.44 4.80
N PRO A 76 -7.09 -11.48 5.17
CA PRO A 76 -7.81 -12.29 4.17
C PRO A 76 -8.66 -11.45 3.21
N PHE A 77 -9.30 -10.39 3.70
CA PHE A 77 -10.03 -9.42 2.90
C PHE A 77 -9.15 -8.73 1.84
N VAL A 78 -7.97 -8.23 2.25
CA VAL A 78 -7.04 -7.56 1.32
C VAL A 78 -6.47 -8.55 0.31
N ARG A 79 -6.21 -9.81 0.71
CA ARG A 79 -5.72 -10.85 -0.19
C ARG A 79 -6.72 -11.16 -1.30
N GLU A 80 -7.99 -11.33 -0.95
CA GLU A 80 -9.07 -11.55 -1.92
C GLU A 80 -9.10 -10.41 -2.95
N LEU A 81 -9.04 -9.16 -2.49
CA LEU A 81 -8.98 -8.00 -3.37
C LEU A 81 -7.74 -8.02 -4.27
N LEU A 82 -6.59 -8.52 -3.82
CA LEU A 82 -5.38 -8.60 -4.65
C LEU A 82 -5.41 -9.73 -5.68
N GLU A 83 -6.20 -10.78 -5.45
CA GLU A 83 -6.32 -11.96 -6.31
C GLU A 83 -7.40 -11.80 -7.37
N GLU A 84 -8.41 -10.98 -7.10
CA GLU A 84 -9.46 -10.63 -8.05
C GLU A 84 -8.84 -9.96 -9.29
N THR A 85 -8.68 -10.76 -10.35
CA THR A 85 -8.16 -10.31 -11.63
C THR A 85 -9.29 -9.56 -12.30
N VAL A 86 -9.07 -8.28 -12.65
CA VAL A 86 -10.00 -7.52 -13.51
C VAL A 86 -10.14 -8.34 -14.79
N ARG A 87 -11.29 -9.01 -14.94
CA ARG A 87 -11.67 -9.76 -16.14
C ARG A 87 -12.10 -8.80 -17.24
#